data_AF-A0A963SAJ0-F1
#
_entry.id   AF-A0A963SAJ0-F1
#
_cell.length_a   1.000
_cell.length_b   1.000
_cell.length_c   1.000
_cell.angle_alpha   90.00
_cell.angle_beta   90.00
_cell.angle_gamma   90.00
#
_symmetry.space_group_name_H-M   'P 1'
#
loop_
_entity.id
_entity.type
_entity.pdbx_description
1 polymer ?
#
loop_
_entity_poly.entity_id
_entity_poly.type
_entity_poly.pdbx_seq_one_letter_code
_entity_poly.pdbx_strand_id
1 'polypeptide(L)' 'MTRLASGGLIDRSQPLRFTFDGKPYSGFAGDTLASALIANDVRLVGRSFKYHRPR' A
#
# COMPACT_ATOMS: atom_id res chain seq x y z
N MET A 1 -5.00 2.03 -7.86
CA MET A 1 -5.69 0.94 -8.58
C MET A 1 -6.53 0.24 -7.54
N THR A 2 -7.85 0.15 -7.73
CA THR A 2 -8.74 -0.28 -6.65
C THR A 2 -8.66 -1.79 -6.44
N ARG A 3 -8.64 -2.21 -5.18
CA ARG A 3 -8.58 -3.63 -4.78
C ARG A 3 -9.82 -4.39 -5.29
N LEU A 4 -9.63 -5.65 -5.69
CA LEU A 4 -10.72 -6.51 -6.13
C LEU A 4 -11.68 -6.87 -4.99
N ALA A 5 -12.97 -7.01 -5.31
CA ALA A 5 -14.02 -7.34 -4.34
C ALA A 5 -13.89 -8.72 -3.71
N SER A 6 -13.10 -9.64 -4.27
CA SER A 6 -12.81 -10.97 -3.72
C SER A 6 -11.43 -11.46 -4.19
N GLY A 7 -10.91 -12.52 -3.55
CA GLY A 7 -9.57 -13.06 -3.81
C GLY A 7 -8.43 -12.31 -3.11
N GLY A 8 -7.20 -12.72 -3.42
CA GLY A 8 -5.97 -12.29 -2.74
C GLY A 8 -5.69 -13.13 -1.48
N LEU A 9 -4.42 -13.17 -1.07
CA LEU A 9 -3.96 -13.86 0.14
C LEU A 9 -3.98 -12.90 1.34
N ILE A 10 -5.15 -12.32 1.62
CA ILE A 10 -5.35 -11.35 2.70
C ILE A 10 -6.58 -11.71 3.54
N ASP A 11 -6.54 -11.41 4.83
CA ASP A 11 -7.68 -11.53 5.72
C ASP A 11 -8.35 -10.16 5.92
N ARG A 12 -9.51 -9.99 5.27
CA ARG A 12 -10.26 -8.74 5.29
C ARG A 12 -11.05 -8.49 6.57
N SER A 13 -11.14 -9.48 7.45
CA SER A 13 -11.75 -9.33 8.78
C SER A 13 -10.80 -8.65 9.77
N GLN A 14 -9.49 -8.62 9.46
CA GLN A 14 -8.44 -8.08 10.31
C GLN A 14 -7.77 -6.85 9.68
N PRO A 15 -8.37 -5.64 9.82
CA PRO A 15 -7.75 -4.41 9.37
C PRO A 15 -6.54 -4.05 10.24
N LEU A 16 -5.44 -3.67 9.59
CA LEU A 16 -4.21 -3.21 10.22
C LEU A 16 -3.97 -1.74 9.87
N ARG A 17 -3.49 -0.97 10.84
CA ARG A 17 -3.08 0.44 10.63
C ARG A 17 -1.57 0.52 10.59
N PHE A 18 -1.05 1.34 9.68
CA PHE A 18 0.38 1.61 9.57
C PHE A 18 0.59 3.04 9.09
N THR A 19 1.83 3.52 9.19
CA THR A 19 2.21 4.85 8.72
C THR A 19 3.27 4.71 7.64
N PHE A 20 3.12 5.46 6.55
CA PHE A 20 4.09 5.54 5.46
C PHE A 20 4.32 7.02 5.11
N ASP A 21 5.57 7.46 5.04
CA ASP A 21 5.95 8.86 4.83
C ASP A 21 5.20 9.85 5.76
N GLY A 22 5.01 9.46 7.03
CA GLY A 22 4.30 10.26 8.02
C GLY A 22 2.78 10.33 7.84
N LYS A 23 2.21 9.65 6.83
CA LYS A 23 0.77 9.58 6.59
C LYS A 23 0.20 8.24 7.08
N PRO A 24 -0.92 8.23 7.81
CA PRO A 24 -1.58 7.00 8.23
C PRO A 24 -2.29 6.34 7.05
N TYR A 25 -2.18 5.02 6.98
CA TYR A 25 -2.84 4.15 6.01
C TYR A 25 -3.40 2.91 6.69
N SER A 26 -4.28 2.20 5.99
CA SER A 26 -4.81 0.92 6.42
C SER A 26 -4.54 -0.17 5.40
N GLY A 27 -4.27 -1.37 5.90
CA GLY A 27 -4.17 -2.60 5.13
C GLY A 27 -4.93 -3.70 5.85
N PHE A 28 -4.72 -4.93 5.43
CA PHE A 28 -5.32 -6.12 6.05
C PHE A 28 -4.24 -7.13 6.41
N ALA A 29 -4.51 -8.01 7.35
CA ALA A 29 -3.56 -9.08 7.67
C ALA A 29 -3.24 -9.91 6.41
N GLY A 30 -1.96 -10.20 6.19
CA GLY A 30 -1.46 -10.81 4.95
C GLY A 30 -1.08 -9.81 3.85
N ASP A 31 -1.42 -8.52 3.99
CA ASP A 31 -0.86 -7.51 3.08
C ASP A 31 0.65 -7.34 3.28
N THR A 32 1.34 -7.13 2.16
CA THR A 32 2.67 -6.51 2.15
C THR A 32 2.52 -4.99 2.15
N LEU A 33 3.58 -4.26 2.50
CA LEU A 33 3.57 -2.80 2.41
C LEU A 33 3.20 -2.32 0.99
N ALA A 34 3.75 -2.95 -0.05
CA ALA A 34 3.46 -2.58 -1.44
C ALA A 34 2.01 -2.85 -1.83
N SER A 35 1.43 -4.01 -1.47
CA SER A 35 0.03 -4.33 -1.79
C SER A 35 -0.96 -3.44 -1.05
N ALA A 36 -0.63 -3.04 0.19
CA ALA A 36 -1.42 -2.08 0.94
C ALA A 36 -1.34 -0.67 0.32
N LEU A 37 -0.15 -0.19 -0.05
CA LEU A 37 0.02 1.12 -0.68
C LEU A 37 -0.71 1.24 -2.02
N ILE A 38 -0.59 0.24 -2.90
CA ILE A 38 -1.30 0.22 -4.18
C ILE A 38 -2.83 0.25 -3.99
N ALA A 39 -3.33 -0.47 -2.97
CA ALA A 39 -4.75 -0.50 -2.63
C ALA A 39 -5.25 0.83 -2.06
N ASN A 40 -4.36 1.64 -1.45
CA ASN A 40 -4.63 3.02 -1.00
C ASN A 40 -4.33 4.06 -2.10
N ASP A 41 -4.25 3.63 -3.36
CA ASP A 41 -3.97 4.45 -4.55
C ASP A 41 -2.62 5.21 -4.51
N VAL A 42 -1.69 4.75 -3.67
CA VAL A 42 -0.31 5.26 -3.65
C VAL A 42 0.44 4.63 -4.82
N ARG A 43 0.75 5.45 -5.83
CA ARG A 43 1.52 5.04 -7.02
C ARG A 43 2.95 5.56 -7.05
N LEU A 44 3.22 6.60 -6.27
CA LEU A 44 4.54 7.15 -6.09
C LEU A 44 5.05 6.68 -4.74
N VAL A 45 6.05 5.80 -4.76
CA VAL A 45 6.63 5.24 -3.51
C VAL A 45 7.98 5.86 -3.20
N GLY A 46 8.56 6.60 -4.14
CA GLY A 46 9.80 7.32 -3.93
C GLY A 46 10.29 8.01 -5.18
N ARG A 47 11.51 8.52 -5.09
CA ARG A 47 12.22 9.15 -6.20
C ARG A 47 13.54 8.46 -6.41
N SER A 48 13.96 8.32 -7.67
CA SER A 48 15.26 7.73 -7.99
C SER A 48 16.39 8.51 -7.33
N PHE A 49 17.35 7.84 -6.70
CA PHE A 49 18.46 8.47 -5.99
C PHE A 49 19.22 9.52 -6.83
N LYS A 50 19.64 9.16 -8.05
CA LYS A 50 20.49 10.02 -8.89
C LYS A 50 19.73 11.19 -9.55
N TYR A 51 18.50 10.97 -9.97
CA TYR A 51 17.77 11.92 -10.84
C TYR A 51 16.50 12.49 -10.23
N HIS A 52 16.14 12.10 -9.00
CA HIS A 52 14.92 12.53 -8.30
C HIS A 52 13.61 12.36 -9.10
N ARG A 53 13.61 11.46 -10.08
CA ARG A 53 12.45 11.16 -10.92
C ARG A 53 11.46 10.29 -10.16
N PRO A 54 10.15 10.52 -10.36
CA PRO A 54 9.08 9.68 -9.84
C PRO A 54 9.29 8.17 -10.10
N ARG A 55 9.01 7.33 -9.10
CA ARG A 55 8.99 5.86 -9.19
C ARG A 55 7.78 5.27 -8.50
#